data_AF-A0A9X8ZYS1-F1
#
_entry.id   AF-A0A9X8ZYS1-F1
#
_cell.length_a   1.000
_cell.length_b   1.000
_cell.length_c   1.000
_cell.angle_alpha   90.00
_cell.angle_beta   90.00
_cell.angle_gamma   90.00
#
_symmetry.space_group_name_H-M   'P 1'
#
loop_
_entity.id
_entity.type
_entity.pdbx_description
1 polymer ?
#
loop_
_entity_poly.entity_id
_entity_poly.type
_entity_poly.pdbx_seq_one_letter_code
_entity_poly.pdbx_strand_id
1 'polypeptide(L)'
;ADKVIDIRDAEIIASNYGKKGLTVKDGDLNKDGIVDEKDIRFVEKNFLKKGPDASKSQTPVEKSKSGTLADILKKLGLTPKK
;
A
#
# COMPACT_ATOMS: atom_id res chain seq x y z
N ALA A 1 -10.33 2.95 0.58
CA ALA A 1 -9.76 1.68 0.12
C ALA A 1 -10.87 0.73 -0.26
N ASP A 2 -10.65 -0.05 -1.30
CA ASP A 2 -11.55 -1.09 -1.82
C ASP A 2 -11.45 -2.41 -1.02
N LYS A 3 -10.97 -2.33 0.23
CA LYS A 3 -10.83 -3.42 1.22
C LYS A 3 -9.91 -4.58 0.78
N VAL A 4 -9.13 -4.38 -0.27
CA VAL A 4 -8.07 -5.28 -0.74
C VAL A 4 -6.75 -4.55 -0.57
N ILE A 5 -5.70 -5.25 -0.15
CA ILE A 5 -4.35 -4.70 -0.07
C ILE A 5 -3.55 -5.20 -1.27
N ASP A 6 -3.20 -4.31 -2.18
CA ASP A 6 -2.54 -4.67 -3.44
C ASP A 6 -1.53 -3.62 -3.92
N ILE A 7 -1.04 -3.77 -5.16
CA ILE A 7 0.01 -2.89 -5.71
C ILE A 7 -0.45 -1.43 -5.80
N ARG A 8 -1.75 -1.16 -5.93
CA ARG A 8 -2.30 0.19 -6.05
C ARG A 8 -2.16 0.95 -4.74
N ASP A 9 -2.34 0.28 -3.60
CA ASP A 9 -2.10 0.90 -2.29
C ASP A 9 -0.65 1.33 -2.15
N ALA A 10 0.29 0.47 -2.59
CA ALA A 10 1.72 0.80 -2.59
C ALA A 10 2.05 2.00 -3.49
N GLU A 11 1.43 2.10 -4.67
CA GLU A 11 1.61 3.23 -5.59
C GLU A 11 1.08 4.54 -5.00
N ILE A 12 -0.08 4.51 -4.34
CA ILE A 12 -0.67 5.67 -3.68
C ILE A 12 0.23 6.13 -2.53
N ILE A 13 0.71 5.20 -1.69
CA ILE A 13 1.64 5.52 -0.61
C ILE A 13 2.91 6.16 -1.17
N ALA A 14 3.50 5.58 -2.22
CA ALA A 14 4.71 6.13 -2.82
C ALA A 14 4.51 7.54 -3.39
N SER A 15 3.33 7.82 -3.95
CA SER A 15 2.97 9.13 -4.50
C SER A 15 2.72 10.20 -3.42
N ASN A 16 2.36 9.77 -2.21
CA ASN A 16 2.02 10.64 -1.10
C ASN A 16 2.99 10.57 0.08
N TYR A 17 4.10 9.86 -0.07
CA TYR A 17 5.07 9.62 0.99
C TYR A 17 5.57 10.93 1.62
N GLY A 18 5.50 11.01 2.94
CA GLY A 18 5.87 12.17 3.76
C GLY A 18 4.78 13.24 3.90
N LYS A 19 3.63 13.12 3.22
CA LYS A 19 2.52 14.09 3.35
C LYS A 19 1.69 13.83 4.61
N LYS A 20 1.16 14.91 5.19
CA LYS A 20 0.34 14.91 6.41
C LYS A 20 -1.10 15.32 6.13
N GLY A 21 -2.02 15.02 7.05
CA GLY A 21 -3.44 15.34 6.95
C GLY A 21 -4.17 14.51 5.90
N LEU A 22 -3.60 13.37 5.52
CA LEU A 22 -4.14 12.46 4.52
C LEU A 22 -5.05 11.41 5.15
N THR A 23 -5.79 10.70 4.29
CA THR A 23 -6.69 9.63 4.72
C THR A 23 -6.26 8.28 4.15
N VAL A 24 -6.94 7.20 4.56
CA VAL A 24 -6.76 5.85 4.00
C VAL A 24 -6.84 5.83 2.46
N LYS A 25 -7.65 6.70 1.85
CA LYS A 25 -7.75 6.77 0.38
C LYS A 25 -6.48 7.32 -0.28
N ASP A 26 -5.68 8.05 0.48
CA ASP A 26 -4.48 8.74 0.04
C ASP A 26 -3.19 8.02 0.51
N GLY A 27 -3.33 6.84 1.12
CA GLY A 27 -2.20 6.01 1.55
C GLY A 27 -1.95 5.97 3.05
N ASP A 28 -2.68 6.74 3.88
CA ASP A 28 -2.59 6.66 5.34
C ASP A 28 -3.43 5.48 5.85
N LEU A 29 -2.92 4.27 5.64
CA LEU A 29 -3.61 3.01 5.94
C LEU A 29 -3.75 2.80 7.44
N ASN A 30 -2.78 3.29 8.21
CA ASN A 30 -2.76 3.15 9.66
C ASN A 30 -3.56 4.25 10.40
N LYS A 31 -3.98 5.30 9.68
CA LYS A 31 -4.80 6.43 10.15
C LYS A 31 -4.12 7.29 11.22
N ASP A 32 -2.81 7.46 11.16
CA ASP A 32 -2.06 8.35 12.06
C ASP A 32 -1.90 9.77 11.51
N GLY A 33 -2.47 10.06 10.33
CA GLY A 33 -2.50 11.39 9.73
C GLY A 33 -1.23 11.72 8.95
N ILE A 34 -0.33 10.77 8.71
CA ILE A 34 0.85 10.91 7.87
C ILE A 34 1.01 9.66 6.99
N VAL A 35 1.50 9.83 5.77
CA VAL A 35 1.86 8.69 4.91
C VAL A 35 3.35 8.43 5.05
N ASP A 36 3.73 7.33 5.70
CA ASP A 36 5.13 7.01 6.00
C ASP A 36 5.50 5.52 5.82
N GLU A 37 6.66 5.10 6.37
CA GLU A 37 7.08 3.70 6.29
C GLU A 37 6.06 2.74 6.91
N LYS A 38 5.32 3.13 7.96
CA LYS A 38 4.35 2.25 8.60
C LYS A 38 3.25 1.83 7.62
N ASP A 39 2.82 2.74 6.74
CA ASP A 39 1.79 2.44 5.75
C ASP A 39 2.30 1.45 4.70
N ILE A 40 3.49 1.67 4.14
CA ILE A 40 4.03 0.74 3.13
C ILE A 40 4.37 -0.63 3.73
N ARG A 41 4.78 -0.68 5.01
CA ARG A 41 4.97 -1.94 5.74
C ARG A 41 3.65 -2.64 6.05
N PHE A 42 2.57 -1.89 6.25
CA PHE A 42 1.23 -2.45 6.34
C PHE A 42 0.84 -3.14 5.03
N VAL A 43 1.15 -2.53 3.88
CA VAL A 43 0.97 -3.16 2.56
C VAL A 43 1.82 -4.41 2.45
N GLU A 44 3.13 -4.34 2.72
CA GLU A 44 4.04 -5.49 2.65
C GLU A 44 3.57 -6.70 3.47
N LYS A 45 3.12 -6.47 4.71
CA LYS A 45 2.62 -7.53 5.59
C LYS A 45 1.30 -8.16 5.11
N ASN A 46 0.49 -7.40 4.38
CA ASN A 46 -0.86 -7.79 3.98
C ASN A 46 -1.04 -7.93 2.47
N PHE A 47 0.06 -7.91 1.71
CA PHE A 47 0.02 -7.88 0.25
C PHE A 47 -0.74 -9.08 -0.31
N LEU A 48 -1.67 -8.81 -1.23
CA LEU A 48 -2.59 -9.78 -1.85
C LEU A 48 -3.60 -10.43 -0.90
N LYS A 49 -3.70 -9.97 0.36
CA LYS A 49 -4.74 -10.43 1.27
C LYS A 49 -6.03 -9.67 1.03
N LYS A 50 -7.12 -10.43 0.91
CA LYS A 50 -8.47 -9.87 0.92
C LYS A 50 -8.91 -9.67 2.38
N GLY A 51 -9.42 -8.48 2.70
CA GLY A 51 -10.08 -8.28 3.98
C GLY A 51 -11.31 -9.18 4.13
N PRO A 52 -11.79 -9.45 5.36
CA PRO A 52 -12.98 -10.26 5.60
C PRO A 52 -14.24 -9.72 4.91
N ASP A 53 -14.26 -8.41 4.67
CA ASP A 53 -15.37 -7.72 3.99
C ASP A 53 -15.14 -7.48 2.49
N ALA A 54 -14.02 -7.95 1.92
CA ALA A 54 -13.76 -7.76 0.50
C ALA A 54 -14.75 -8.59 -0.33
N SER A 55 -15.28 -8.02 -1.41
CA SER A 55 -16.16 -8.76 -2.29
C SER A 55 -15.41 -9.95 -2.90
N LYS A 56 -16.08 -11.10 -3.03
CA LYS A 56 -15.51 -12.30 -3.68
C LYS A 56 -14.99 -12.02 -5.09
N SER A 57 -15.60 -11.05 -5.79
CA SER A 57 -15.23 -10.64 -7.15
C SER A 57 -13.97 -9.77 -7.23
N GLN A 58 -13.52 -9.18 -6.13
CA GLN A 58 -12.33 -8.35 -6.14
C GLN A 58 -11.08 -9.23 -6.15
N THR A 59 -10.23 -9.04 -7.15
CA THR A 59 -8.97 -9.77 -7.28
C THR A 59 -7.83 -8.78 -7.03
N PRO A 60 -6.96 -9.03 -6.02
CA PRO A 60 -5.82 -8.18 -5.74
C PRO A 60 -4.88 -8.14 -6.94
N VAL A 61 -4.31 -6.97 -7.21
CA VAL A 61 -3.34 -6.77 -8.28
C VAL A 61 -1.91 -6.88 -7.72
N GLU A 62 -1.13 -7.85 -8.22
CA GLU A 62 0.24 -8.10 -7.75
C GLU A 62 1.29 -7.14 -8.33
N LYS A 63 1.04 -6.61 -9.52
CA LYS A 63 2.02 -5.83 -10.26
C LYS A 63 1.32 -4.87 -11.21
N SER A 64 1.92 -3.70 -11.36
CA SER A 64 1.42 -2.64 -12.24
C SER A 64 2.51 -2.24 -13.24
N LYS A 65 2.24 -1.22 -14.05
CA LYS A 65 3.25 -0.61 -14.93
C LYS A 65 4.42 -0.01 -14.15
N SER A 66 4.20 0.32 -12.87
CA SER A 66 5.20 0.91 -11.97
C SER A 66 6.16 -0.11 -11.37
N GLY A 67 5.88 -1.41 -11.56
CA GLY A 67 6.67 -2.55 -11.10
C GLY A 67 5.96 -3.40 -10.05
N THR A 68 6.77 -4.06 -9.24
CA THR A 68 6.37 -4.86 -8.07
C THR A 68 6.41 -4.02 -6.79
N LEU A 69 5.83 -4.55 -5.70
CA LEU A 69 5.95 -3.94 -4.37
C LEU A 69 7.42 -3.73 -3.97
N ALA A 70 8.31 -4.68 -4.31
CA ALA A 70 9.73 -4.57 -4.03
C ALA A 70 10.40 -3.41 -4.78
N ASP A 71 9.95 -3.10 -6.00
CA ASP A 71 10.46 -1.96 -6.77
C ASP A 71 10.02 -0.63 -6.16
N ILE A 72 8.79 -0.58 -5.63
CA ILE A 72 8.27 0.58 -4.91
C ILE A 72 9.04 0.80 -3.60
N LEU A 73 9.26 -0.24 -2.81
CA LEU A 73 10.05 -0.16 -1.58
C LEU A 73 11.47 0.38 -1.86
N LYS A 74 12.13 -0.13 -2.90
CA LYS A 74 13.45 0.38 -3.32
C LYS A 74 13.42 1.86 -3.72
N LYS A 75 12.37 2.32 -4.44
CA LYS A 75 12.19 3.73 -4.80
C LYS A 75 12.03 4.64 -3.58
N LEU A 76 11.45 4.11 -2.49
CA LEU A 76 11.33 4.80 -1.20
C LEU A 76 12.59 4.70 -0.33
N GLY A 77 13.67 4.09 -0.83
CA GLY A 77 14.90 3.88 -0.05
C GLY A 77 14.78 2.76 0.99
N LEU A 78 13.76 1.91 0.89
CA LEU A 78 13.47 0.83 1.82
C LEU A 78 13.90 -0.52 1.26
N THR A 79 14.46 -1.37 2.11
CA THR A 79 14.71 -2.77 1.77
C THR A 79 13.46 -3.62 2.05
N PRO A 80 13.08 -4.52 1.13
CA PRO A 80 12.03 -5.51 1.40
C PRO A 80 12.38 -6.36 2.61
N LYS A 81 11.43 -6.54 3.53
CA LYS A 81 11.57 -7.42 4.69
C LYS A 81 11.01 -8.79 4.30
N LYS A 82 11.81 -9.84 4.47
CA LYS A 82 11.40 -11.24 4.27
C LYS A 82 10.45 -11.69 5.38
#